data_AF-A0A7C6D493-F1
#
_entry.id   AF-A0A7C6D493-F1
#
_cell.length_a   1.000
_cell.length_b   1.000
_cell.length_c   1.000
_cell.angle_alpha   90.00
_cell.angle_beta   90.00
_cell.angle_gamma   90.00
#
_symmetry.space_group_name_H-M   'P 1'
#
loop_
_entity.id
_entity.type
_entity.pdbx_description
1 polymer ?
#
loop_
_entity_poly.entity_id
_entity_poly.type
_entity_poly.pdbx_seq_one_letter_code
_entity_poly.pdbx_strand_id
1 'polypeptide(L)'
;FGAPPHAGMAPGIDRMVMLLTDEEKILEVIAFPLNGNAQDLLLGAPSEVTTQQLEDVHLLGSSNSLASRAVPVAGSKGRSEKRSTFSNAQQLNQLSLTETEENNMQNIFGMMKVHEEALKKIDTENVDEMIHVMPMTNVLREDERKQPFKRESLLESAPERSEDSWQVPRLVK
;
A
#
# COMPACT_ATOMS: atom_id res chain seq x y z
N PHE A 1 2.03 3.77 1.69
CA PHE A 1 0.80 3.94 2.48
C PHE A 1 -0.28 4.41 1.53
N GLY A 2 -1.06 3.46 1.00
CA GLY A 2 -2.16 3.73 0.07
C GLY A 2 -3.48 3.92 0.83
N ALA A 3 -4.49 4.42 0.14
CA ALA A 3 -5.82 4.68 0.69
C ALA A 3 -6.37 3.46 1.47
N PRO A 4 -7.11 3.69 2.57
CA PRO A 4 -7.61 2.64 3.47
C PRO A 4 -8.43 1.58 2.71
N PRO A 5 -8.67 0.38 3.27
CA PRO A 5 -9.35 -0.71 2.57
C PRO A 5 -10.87 -0.47 2.51
N HIS A 6 -11.30 0.62 1.89
CA HIS A 6 -12.69 0.85 1.49
C HIS A 6 -13.14 -0.03 0.30
N ALA A 7 -12.47 -1.15 0.02
CA ALA A 7 -12.77 -2.06 -1.10
C ALA A 7 -12.94 -1.33 -2.47
N GLY A 8 -12.26 -0.20 -2.67
CA GLY A 8 -12.41 0.64 -3.87
C GLY A 8 -13.69 1.46 -3.94
N MET A 9 -14.58 1.35 -2.93
CA MET A 9 -15.76 2.20 -2.80
C MET A 9 -15.36 3.51 -2.13
N ALA A 10 -15.12 4.55 -2.94
CA ALA A 10 -14.96 5.91 -2.48
C ALA A 10 -16.23 6.72 -2.81
N PRO A 11 -17.30 6.65 -1.97
CA PRO A 11 -18.49 7.48 -2.11
C PRO A 11 -18.17 8.90 -1.62
N GLY A 12 -17.34 9.62 -2.38
CA GLY A 12 -17.13 11.04 -2.19
C GLY A 12 -18.41 11.81 -2.54
N ILE A 13 -18.61 12.96 -1.91
CA ILE A 13 -19.72 13.87 -2.23
C ILE A 13 -19.73 14.18 -3.73
N ASP A 14 -18.55 14.37 -4.33
CA ASP A 14 -18.39 14.63 -5.77
C ASP A 14 -18.98 13.50 -6.64
N ARG A 15 -18.79 12.23 -6.25
CA ARG A 15 -19.38 11.09 -6.95
C ARG A 15 -20.89 10.99 -6.75
N MET A 16 -21.39 11.34 -5.57
CA MET A 16 -22.83 11.38 -5.31
C MET A 16 -23.50 12.47 -6.16
N VAL A 17 -22.91 13.66 -6.21
CA VAL A 17 -23.43 14.77 -7.02
C VAL A 17 -23.34 14.42 -8.51
N MET A 18 -22.24 13.85 -8.99
CA MET A 18 -22.10 13.37 -10.38
C MET A 18 -23.22 12.41 -10.80
N LEU A 19 -23.60 11.47 -9.92
CA LEU A 19 -24.71 10.56 -10.18
C LEU A 19 -26.08 11.26 -10.12
N LEU A 20 -26.25 12.26 -9.26
CA LEU A 20 -27.49 13.04 -9.16
C LEU A 20 -27.68 14.01 -10.34
N THR A 21 -26.58 14.49 -10.92
CA THR A 21 -26.58 15.43 -12.05
C THR A 21 -26.48 14.72 -13.41
N ASP A 22 -26.38 13.39 -13.43
CA ASP A 22 -26.22 12.55 -14.63
C ASP A 22 -25.00 12.94 -15.49
N GLU A 23 -23.88 13.25 -14.82
CA GLU A 23 -22.63 13.63 -15.49
C GLU A 23 -21.73 12.39 -15.70
N GLU A 24 -21.15 12.24 -16.90
CA GLU A 24 -20.31 11.07 -17.23
C GLU A 24 -18.94 11.12 -16.57
N LYS A 25 -18.46 12.31 -16.20
CA LYS A 25 -17.10 12.53 -15.71
C LYS A 25 -17.11 13.34 -14.42
N ILE A 26 -16.40 12.83 -13.42
CA ILE A 26 -16.30 13.46 -12.10
C ILE A 26 -15.71 14.87 -12.13
N LEU A 27 -14.90 15.20 -13.16
CA LEU A 27 -14.30 16.52 -13.30
C LEU A 27 -15.33 17.62 -13.60
N GLU A 28 -16.50 17.28 -14.15
CA GLU A 28 -17.56 18.25 -14.46
C GLU A 28 -18.26 18.78 -13.20
N VAL A 29 -18.11 18.08 -12.09
CA VAL A 29 -18.73 18.42 -10.80
C VAL A 29 -17.75 19.09 -9.84
N ILE A 30 -16.45 18.94 -10.09
CA ILE A 30 -15.40 19.49 -9.23
C ILE A 30 -15.11 20.93 -9.68
N ALA A 31 -15.31 21.90 -8.80
CA ALA A 31 -15.10 23.32 -9.11
C ALA A 31 -13.64 23.65 -9.51
N PHE A 32 -12.66 22.94 -8.94
CA PHE A 32 -11.23 23.12 -9.20
C PHE A 32 -10.57 21.77 -9.52
N PRO A 33 -10.72 21.26 -10.76
CA PRO A 33 -10.22 19.95 -11.13
C PRO A 33 -8.69 19.96 -11.24
N LEU A 34 -8.04 18.97 -10.63
CA LEU A 34 -6.61 18.74 -10.84
C LEU A 34 -6.35 18.10 -12.21
N ASN A 35 -5.22 18.41 -12.82
CA ASN A 35 -4.78 17.75 -14.05
C ASN A 35 -4.33 16.29 -13.77
N GLY A 36 -4.00 15.54 -14.83
CA GLY A 36 -3.55 14.14 -14.70
C GLY A 36 -2.27 13.94 -13.87
N ASN A 37 -1.52 15.02 -13.58
CA ASN A 37 -0.36 15.02 -12.70
C ASN A 37 -0.69 15.48 -11.27
N ALA A 38 -1.98 15.55 -10.91
CA ALA A 38 -2.49 16.05 -9.63
C ALA A 38 -2.11 17.52 -9.34
N GLN A 39 -2.02 18.36 -10.37
CA GLN A 39 -1.70 19.78 -10.23
C GLN A 39 -2.92 20.67 -10.46
N ASP A 40 -3.04 21.71 -9.66
CA ASP A 40 -4.00 22.80 -9.84
C ASP A 40 -3.34 23.91 -10.67
N LEU A 41 -3.89 24.17 -11.86
CA LEU A 41 -3.37 25.18 -12.78
C LEU A 41 -3.74 26.62 -12.39
N LEU A 42 -4.82 26.81 -11.62
CA LEU A 42 -5.28 28.13 -11.21
C LEU A 42 -4.52 28.62 -9.98
N LEU A 43 -4.28 27.71 -9.02
CA LEU A 43 -3.61 28.03 -7.76
C LEU A 43 -2.11 27.70 -7.78
N GLY A 44 -1.62 27.03 -8.82
CA GLY A 44 -0.22 26.59 -8.90
C GLY A 44 0.13 25.55 -7.82
N ALA A 45 -0.84 24.73 -7.42
CA ALA A 45 -0.64 23.68 -6.42
C ALA A 45 -0.20 22.36 -7.09
N PRO A 46 0.64 21.54 -6.44
CA PRO A 46 1.28 21.79 -5.16
C PRO A 46 2.36 22.88 -5.28
N SER A 47 2.36 23.83 -4.35
CA SER A 47 3.40 24.85 -4.24
C SER A 47 4.59 24.32 -3.44
N GLU A 48 5.75 24.94 -3.59
CA GLU A 48 6.88 24.69 -2.70
C GLU A 48 6.53 25.07 -1.26
N VAL A 49 6.95 24.24 -0.30
CA VAL A 49 6.71 24.44 1.14
C VAL A 49 7.97 25.06 1.74
N THR A 50 7.82 26.06 2.60
CA THR A 50 8.98 26.68 3.26
C THR A 50 9.48 25.82 4.43
N THR A 51 10.75 25.98 4.78
CA THR A 51 11.37 25.31 5.95
C THR A 51 10.59 25.59 7.23
N GLN A 52 10.10 26.82 7.40
CA GLN A 52 9.33 27.20 8.59
C GLN A 52 7.98 26.44 8.67
N GLN A 53 7.27 26.29 7.56
CA GLN A 53 6.02 25.50 7.53
C GLN A 53 6.26 24.03 7.89
N LEU A 54 7.39 23.46 7.45
CA LEU A 54 7.78 22.09 7.76
C LEU A 54 8.19 21.90 9.23
N GLU A 55 8.76 22.92 9.88
CA GLU A 55 9.05 22.95 11.31
C GLU A 55 7.76 23.01 12.13
N ASP A 56 6.82 23.87 11.74
CA ASP A 56 5.51 24.04 12.41
C ASP A 56 4.71 22.74 12.45
N VAL A 57 4.80 21.91 11.40
CA VAL A 57 4.14 20.60 11.34
C VAL A 57 5.02 19.44 11.80
N HIS A 58 6.19 19.74 12.39
CA HIS A 58 7.17 18.78 12.89
C HIS A 58 7.67 17.75 11.85
N LEU A 59 7.57 18.08 10.56
CA LEU A 59 8.12 17.25 9.48
C LEU A 59 9.64 17.49 9.29
N LEU A 60 10.20 18.52 9.94
CA LEU A 60 11.63 18.80 10.04
C LEU A 60 12.29 18.19 11.30
N GLY A 61 11.84 17.01 11.73
CA GLY A 61 12.46 16.27 12.84
C GLY A 61 13.72 15.49 12.41
N SER A 62 14.90 16.01 12.77
CA SER A 62 16.23 15.37 13.01
C SER A 62 16.74 14.22 12.14
N SER A 63 16.09 13.91 11.02
CA SER A 63 16.49 12.86 10.10
C SER A 63 16.75 13.50 8.75
N ASN A 64 18.05 13.61 8.43
CA ASN A 64 18.58 14.13 7.18
C ASN A 64 18.27 13.20 5.96
N SER A 65 17.15 12.47 6.00
CA SER A 65 16.77 11.39 5.07
C SER A 65 15.70 11.81 4.07
N LEU A 66 14.95 12.89 4.32
CA LEU A 66 13.87 13.37 3.45
C LEU A 66 14.31 14.48 2.47
N ALA A 67 15.38 15.22 2.77
CA ALA A 67 15.95 16.23 1.87
C ALA A 67 16.50 15.64 0.56
N SER A 68 16.77 14.33 0.52
CA SER A 68 17.23 13.62 -0.68
C SER A 68 16.10 13.21 -1.65
N ARG A 69 14.82 13.50 -1.32
CA ARG A 69 13.64 13.22 -2.16
C ARG A 69 13.06 14.47 -2.81
N ALA A 70 13.82 15.56 -2.91
CA ALA A 70 13.50 16.63 -3.83
C ALA A 70 13.39 16.03 -5.25
N VAL A 71 12.25 16.29 -5.91
CA VAL A 71 11.97 15.84 -7.27
C VAL A 71 13.14 16.27 -8.18
N PRO A 72 13.75 15.37 -8.96
CA PRO A 72 14.79 15.78 -9.88
C PRO A 72 14.16 16.71 -10.92
N VAL A 73 14.64 17.95 -10.94
CA VAL A 73 14.49 18.85 -12.08
C VAL A 73 14.91 18.08 -13.34
N ALA A 74 14.07 18.14 -14.37
CA ALA A 74 14.35 17.56 -15.67
C ALA A 74 15.73 18.02 -16.16
N GLY A 75 16.73 17.13 -16.12
CA GLY A 75 18.07 17.44 -16.63
C GLY A 75 19.25 16.66 -16.04
N SER A 76 19.15 16.04 -14.86
CA SER A 76 20.29 15.29 -14.29
C SER A 76 20.15 13.79 -14.54
N LYS A 77 20.98 13.25 -15.45
CA LYS A 77 21.22 11.80 -15.58
C LYS A 77 22.02 11.31 -14.37
N GLY A 78 21.37 11.25 -13.21
CA GLY A 78 21.84 10.46 -12.07
C GLY A 78 21.41 9.02 -12.26
N ARG A 79 22.36 8.13 -12.52
CA ARG A 79 22.12 6.68 -12.56
C ARG A 79 21.69 6.25 -11.15
N SER A 80 20.38 6.15 -10.92
CA SER A 80 19.83 5.58 -9.68
C SER A 80 20.32 4.14 -9.61
N GLU A 81 21.20 3.86 -8.64
CA GLU A 81 21.56 2.49 -8.29
C GLU A 81 20.26 1.75 -7.97
N LYS A 82 19.92 0.78 -8.83
CA LYS A 82 18.75 -0.06 -8.61
C LYS A 82 18.99 -0.78 -7.30
N ARG A 83 18.26 -0.41 -6.24
CA ARG A 83 18.21 -1.18 -5.00
C ARG A 83 18.00 -2.65 -5.37
N SER A 84 18.78 -3.54 -4.76
CA SER A 84 18.63 -4.99 -4.95
C SER A 84 17.15 -5.36 -4.83
N THR A 85 16.62 -6.10 -5.80
CA THR A 85 15.22 -6.56 -5.82
C THR A 85 14.84 -7.28 -4.53
N PHE A 86 15.83 -7.88 -3.87
CA PHE A 86 15.68 -8.60 -2.63
C PHE A 86 15.36 -7.69 -1.42
N SER A 87 15.91 -6.48 -1.39
CA SER A 87 15.66 -5.50 -0.31
C SER A 87 14.20 -5.06 -0.26
N ASN A 88 13.54 -4.95 -1.43
CA ASN A 88 12.11 -4.62 -1.49
C ASN A 88 11.26 -5.79 -0.96
N ALA A 89 11.61 -7.03 -1.31
CA ALA A 89 10.89 -8.22 -0.85
C ALA A 89 10.99 -8.39 0.67
N GLN A 90 12.15 -8.12 1.27
CA GLN A 90 12.34 -8.10 2.73
C GLN A 90 11.41 -7.09 3.41
N GLN A 91 11.33 -5.87 2.89
CA GLN A 91 10.47 -4.81 3.45
C GLN A 91 8.98 -5.15 3.36
N LEU A 92 8.53 -5.69 2.21
CA LEU A 92 7.14 -6.07 2.01
C LEU A 92 6.69 -7.17 2.98
N ASN A 93 7.59 -8.11 3.27
CA ASN A 93 7.32 -9.23 4.17
C ASN A 93 7.71 -8.96 5.63
N GLN A 94 8.17 -7.74 5.96
CA GLN A 94 8.66 -7.37 7.29
C GLN A 94 9.74 -8.32 7.84
N LEU A 95 10.64 -8.78 6.96
CA LEU A 95 11.73 -9.69 7.31
C LEU A 95 13.04 -8.92 7.44
N SER A 96 13.78 -9.20 8.50
CA SER A 96 15.19 -8.78 8.67
C SER A 96 16.09 -9.99 8.46
N LEU A 97 16.92 -9.98 7.43
CA LEU A 97 17.86 -11.06 7.11
C LEU A 97 19.30 -10.57 7.31
N THR A 98 20.16 -11.48 7.75
CA THR A 98 21.60 -11.28 7.75
C THR A 98 22.18 -11.41 6.34
N GLU A 99 23.40 -10.92 6.10
CA GLU A 99 24.04 -10.99 4.78
C GLU A 99 24.22 -12.44 4.29
N THR A 100 24.49 -13.37 5.20
CA THR A 100 24.63 -14.81 4.88
C THR A 100 23.29 -15.43 4.48
N GLU A 101 22.21 -15.09 5.17
CA GLU A 101 20.84 -15.53 4.85
C GLU A 101 20.34 -14.92 3.54
N GLU A 102 20.67 -13.66 3.28
CA GLU A 102 20.35 -13.01 2.01
C GLU A 102 21.02 -13.72 0.84
N ASN A 103 22.31 -14.06 0.95
CA ASN A 103 23.02 -14.82 -0.09
C ASN A 103 22.38 -16.20 -0.33
N ASN A 104 22.01 -16.91 0.74
CA ASN A 104 21.33 -18.20 0.64
C ASN A 104 19.97 -18.07 -0.03
N MET A 105 19.19 -17.05 0.35
CA MET A 105 17.90 -16.78 -0.25
C MET A 105 18.02 -16.42 -1.72
N GLN A 106 18.99 -15.59 -2.12
CA GLN A 106 19.24 -15.27 -3.51
C GLN A 106 19.49 -16.54 -4.36
N ASN A 107 20.26 -17.49 -3.82
CA ASN A 107 20.48 -18.78 -4.49
C ASN A 107 19.17 -19.58 -4.64
N ILE A 108 18.37 -19.67 -3.59
CA ILE A 108 17.08 -20.37 -3.59
C ILE A 108 16.10 -19.72 -4.59
N PHE A 109 15.99 -18.40 -4.57
CA PHE A 109 15.17 -17.64 -5.53
C PHE A 109 15.65 -17.84 -6.97
N GLY A 110 16.96 -17.95 -7.19
CA GLY A 110 17.53 -18.32 -8.48
C GLY A 110 17.02 -19.68 -8.96
N MET A 111 17.03 -20.70 -8.10
CA MET A 111 16.49 -22.02 -8.42
C MET A 111 14.98 -22.00 -8.69
N MET A 112 14.22 -21.23 -7.91
CA MET A 112 12.76 -21.08 -8.11
C MET A 112 12.45 -20.41 -9.46
N LYS A 113 13.23 -19.40 -9.84
CA LYS A 113 13.06 -18.70 -11.11
C LYS A 113 13.27 -19.62 -12.32
N VAL A 114 14.20 -20.58 -12.22
CA VAL A 114 14.38 -21.60 -13.27
C VAL A 114 13.10 -22.43 -13.45
N HIS A 115 12.41 -22.76 -12.37
CA HIS A 115 11.14 -23.49 -12.45
C HIS A 115 10.02 -22.61 -13.04
N GLU A 116 9.95 -21.33 -12.66
CA GLU A 116 9.02 -20.36 -13.26
C GLU A 116 9.20 -20.24 -14.78
N GLU A 117 10.45 -20.16 -15.25
CA GLU A 117 10.77 -20.12 -16.68
C GLU A 117 10.39 -21.40 -17.42
N ALA A 118 10.39 -22.55 -16.74
CA ALA A 118 9.89 -23.80 -17.30
C ALA A 118 8.36 -23.78 -17.44
N LEU A 119 7.63 -23.24 -16.46
CA LEU A 119 6.17 -23.14 -16.50
C LEU A 119 5.68 -22.19 -17.60
N LYS A 120 6.41 -21.11 -17.88
CA LYS A 120 6.08 -20.16 -18.97
C LYS A 120 6.11 -20.76 -20.37
N LYS A 121 6.76 -21.91 -20.56
CA LYS A 121 6.81 -22.61 -21.86
C LYS A 121 5.54 -23.40 -22.15
N ILE A 122 4.68 -23.59 -21.15
CA ILE A 122 3.43 -24.33 -21.26
C ILE A 122 2.37 -23.36 -21.81
N ASP A 123 1.67 -23.79 -22.87
CA ASP A 123 0.55 -23.04 -23.44
C ASP A 123 -0.65 -23.07 -22.47
N THR A 124 -1.15 -21.88 -22.15
CA THR A 124 -2.27 -21.67 -21.22
C THR A 124 -3.38 -20.79 -21.82
N GLU A 125 -3.34 -20.47 -23.11
CA GLU A 125 -4.30 -19.54 -23.75
C GLU A 125 -5.77 -19.99 -23.63
N ASN A 126 -6.01 -21.30 -23.57
CA ASN A 126 -7.36 -21.89 -23.53
C ASN A 126 -7.65 -22.62 -22.20
N VAL A 127 -6.90 -22.31 -21.14
CA VAL A 127 -7.08 -22.91 -19.83
C VAL A 127 -7.54 -21.83 -18.85
N ASP A 128 -8.77 -21.95 -18.37
CA ASP A 128 -9.29 -21.04 -17.35
C ASP A 128 -8.49 -21.17 -16.04
N GLU A 129 -8.29 -20.03 -15.37
CA GLU A 129 -7.60 -20.00 -14.09
C GLU A 129 -8.36 -20.79 -13.02
N MET A 130 -7.65 -21.65 -12.30
CA MET A 130 -8.25 -22.40 -11.20
C MET A 130 -8.41 -21.50 -9.97
N ILE A 131 -9.62 -21.01 -9.73
CA ILE A 131 -9.96 -20.21 -8.54
C ILE A 131 -10.09 -21.11 -7.31
N HIS A 132 -10.80 -22.24 -7.46
CA HIS A 132 -11.02 -23.23 -6.42
C HIS A 132 -10.93 -24.64 -7.02
N VAL A 133 -10.43 -25.60 -6.22
CA VAL A 133 -10.34 -27.02 -6.63
C VAL A 133 -11.72 -27.64 -6.79
N MET A 134 -12.69 -27.19 -5.98
CA MET A 134 -14.08 -27.62 -6.05
C MET A 134 -14.97 -26.46 -6.52
N PRO A 135 -16.06 -26.74 -7.25
CA PRO A 135 -17.00 -25.70 -7.63
C PRO A 135 -17.63 -25.10 -6.35
N MET A 136 -17.40 -23.81 -6.14
CA MET A 136 -17.98 -23.08 -5.02
C MET A 136 -19.06 -22.13 -5.54
N THR A 137 -20.15 -22.04 -4.79
CA THR A 137 -21.15 -20.99 -4.93
C THR A 137 -20.96 -19.98 -3.79
N ASN A 138 -21.51 -18.78 -3.94
CA ASN A 138 -21.44 -17.75 -2.89
C ASN A 138 -22.01 -18.30 -1.57
N VAL A 139 -21.16 -18.42 -0.56
CA VAL A 139 -21.55 -18.83 0.78
C VAL A 139 -21.84 -17.56 1.59
N LEU A 140 -23.13 -17.26 1.75
CA LEU A 140 -23.58 -16.12 2.55
C LEU A 140 -23.75 -16.54 4.02
N ARG A 141 -23.52 -15.59 4.92
CA ARG A 141 -23.77 -15.74 6.36
C ARG A 141 -25.01 -14.93 6.74
N GLU A 142 -25.93 -15.54 7.48
CA GLU A 142 -27.09 -14.83 8.06
C GLU A 142 -26.63 -13.68 8.95
N ASP A 143 -27.37 -12.57 8.92
CA ASP A 143 -27.07 -11.36 9.71
C ASP A 143 -27.53 -11.49 11.18
N GLU A 144 -27.00 -12.49 11.87
CA GLU A 144 -27.22 -12.71 13.29
C GLU A 144 -26.00 -12.24 14.10
N ARG A 145 -26.22 -11.43 15.14
CA ARG A 145 -25.15 -11.04 16.07
C ARG A 145 -24.81 -12.19 17.00
N LYS A 146 -23.57 -12.68 16.93
CA LYS A 146 -23.01 -13.70 17.83
C LYS A 146 -21.73 -13.15 18.45
N GLN A 147 -21.60 -13.23 19.78
CA GLN A 147 -20.37 -12.92 20.51
C GLN A 147 -19.83 -14.19 21.17
N PRO A 148 -19.12 -15.06 20.41
CA PRO A 148 -18.70 -16.37 20.91
C PRO A 148 -17.53 -16.30 21.91
N PHE A 149 -16.75 -15.21 21.92
CA PHE A 149 -15.56 -15.07 22.76
C PHE A 149 -15.78 -14.07 23.89
N LYS A 150 -15.27 -14.41 25.07
CA LYS A 150 -15.17 -13.48 26.20
C LYS A 150 -13.86 -12.71 26.12
N ARG A 151 -13.82 -11.51 26.68
CA ARG A 151 -12.63 -10.64 26.61
C ARG A 151 -11.39 -11.31 27.18
N GLU A 152 -11.54 -12.03 28.28
CA GLU A 152 -10.45 -12.73 28.97
C GLU A 152 -9.81 -13.77 28.05
N SER A 153 -10.63 -14.51 27.29
CA SER A 153 -10.15 -15.51 26.31
C SER A 153 -9.39 -14.90 25.14
N LEU A 154 -9.72 -13.67 24.74
CA LEU A 154 -9.04 -12.95 23.65
C LEU A 154 -7.69 -12.37 24.08
N LEU A 155 -7.48 -12.17 25.39
CA LEU A 155 -6.25 -11.60 25.95
C LEU A 155 -5.29 -12.68 26.49
N GLU A 156 -5.68 -13.96 26.46
CA GLU A 156 -4.86 -15.05 26.97
C GLU A 156 -3.60 -15.28 26.13
N SER A 157 -3.69 -15.13 24.81
CA SER A 157 -2.58 -15.33 23.88
C SER A 157 -1.75 -14.06 23.60
N ALA A 158 -2.07 -12.94 24.24
CA ALA A 158 -1.43 -11.66 23.97
C ALA A 158 0.01 -11.66 24.54
N PRO A 159 1.05 -11.38 23.71
CA PRO A 159 2.44 -11.33 24.18
C PRO A 159 2.66 -10.29 25.29
N GLU A 160 2.05 -9.12 25.14
CA GLU A 160 1.95 -8.09 26.17
C GLU A 160 0.50 -7.57 26.23
N ARG A 161 -0.02 -7.36 27.43
CA ARG A 161 -1.41 -6.93 27.63
C ARG A 161 -1.55 -5.93 28.77
N SER A 162 -2.47 -5.00 28.61
CA SER A 162 -3.06 -4.23 29.70
C SER A 162 -4.24 -4.99 30.29
N GLU A 163 -4.95 -4.39 31.25
CA GLU A 163 -6.22 -4.93 31.76
C GLU A 163 -7.24 -5.19 30.63
N ASP A 164 -7.14 -4.40 29.57
CA ASP A 164 -8.22 -4.22 28.62
C ASP A 164 -7.79 -4.34 27.15
N SER A 165 -6.50 -4.38 26.85
CA SER A 165 -5.99 -4.29 25.48
C SER A 165 -4.69 -5.05 25.27
N TRP A 166 -4.37 -5.33 24.01
CA TRP A 166 -3.03 -5.74 23.62
C TRP A 166 -2.11 -4.53 23.73
N GLN A 167 -0.91 -4.74 24.26
CA GLN A 167 0.12 -3.72 24.27
C GLN A 167 1.03 -3.92 23.06
N VAL A 168 1.22 -2.84 22.31
CA VAL A 168 2.11 -2.81 21.15
C VAL A 168 3.00 -1.57 21.27
N PRO A 169 4.27 -1.65 20.82
CA PRO A 169 5.14 -0.50 20.80
C PRO A 169 4.48 0.67 20.04
N ARG A 170 4.54 1.86 20.63
CA ARG A 170 4.00 3.06 19.99
C ARG A 170 4.78 3.29 18.69
N LEU A 171 4.05 3.37 17.58
CA LEU A 171 4.59 3.77 16.28
C LEU A 171 4.90 5.28 16.34
N VAL A 172 6.00 5.66 16.97
CA VAL A 172 6.56 7.00 16.87
C VAL A 172 7.52 6.98 15.68
N LYS A 173 7.25 7.83 14.70
CA LYS A 173 8.21 8.15 13.63
C LYS A 173 8.99 9.38 14.01
#